data_AF-A0A1V5HH92-F1
#
_entry.id   AF-A0A1V5HH92-F1
#
_cell.length_a   1.000
_cell.length_b   1.000
_cell.length_c   1.000
_cell.angle_alpha   90.00
_cell.angle_beta   90.00
_cell.angle_gamma   90.00
#
_symmetry.space_group_name_H-M   'P 1'
#
loop_
_entity.id
_entity.type
_entity.pdbx_description
1 polymer ?
#
loop_
_entity_poly.entity_id
_entity_poly.type
_entity_poly.pdbx_seq_one_letter_code
_entity_poly.pdbx_strand_id
1 'polypeptide(L)'
;MLDGRQLTGTWFDRTAECLARRKGREVGDGEFAEAESVVLTPLPAWAHLGPEVQRERLRELLDLARAEAESLKKETRRKPLGCEAVLRQDPYRAVVGSKRSPAPLVHAASRRVRLAYREAYRLFTLAYRRAADQLRAGLTSVAFPEGCFPPPGPFLRPVVA
;
A
#
# COMPACT_ATOMS: atom_id res chain seq x y z
N MET A 1 4.27 16.34 -21.18
CA MET A 1 3.28 16.73 -20.15
C MET A 1 3.27 18.22 -19.81
N LEU A 2 4.40 18.95 -19.88
CA LEU A 2 4.41 20.43 -20.01
C LEU A 2 4.74 20.86 -21.45
N ASP A 3 5.58 20.08 -22.13
CA ASP A 3 6.10 20.40 -23.47
C ASP A 3 5.53 19.49 -24.57
N GLY A 4 4.47 18.73 -24.27
CA GLY A 4 3.83 17.80 -25.22
C GLY A 4 4.66 16.58 -25.66
N ARG A 5 5.92 16.46 -25.23
CA ARG A 5 6.81 15.34 -25.58
C ARG A 5 6.34 14.03 -24.98
N GLN A 6 6.43 12.96 -25.78
CA GLN A 6 6.21 11.58 -25.34
C GLN A 6 7.35 11.16 -24.42
N LEU A 7 7.01 10.55 -23.27
CA LEU A 7 8.00 10.03 -22.35
C LEU A 7 8.33 8.60 -22.76
N THR A 8 9.60 8.38 -23.06
CA THR A 8 10.16 7.05 -23.35
C THR A 8 11.16 6.71 -22.26
N GLY A 9 11.16 5.45 -21.85
CA GLY A 9 12.08 4.91 -20.86
C GLY A 9 12.49 3.51 -21.23
N THR A 10 13.52 3.02 -20.54
CA THR A 10 13.96 1.64 -20.65
C THR A 10 13.37 0.84 -19.49
N TRP A 11 12.49 -0.09 -19.79
CA TRP A 11 12.00 -1.09 -18.84
C TRP A 11 12.93 -2.31 -18.87
N PHE A 12 13.25 -2.87 -17.71
CA PHE A 12 14.05 -4.09 -17.62
C PHE A 12 13.18 -5.23 -17.10
N ASP A 13 12.97 -6.27 -17.90
CA ASP A 13 12.32 -7.49 -17.43
C ASP A 13 13.28 -8.31 -16.58
N ARG A 14 13.37 -7.92 -15.30
CA ARG A 14 14.18 -8.61 -14.29
C ARG A 14 13.70 -10.03 -14.02
N THR A 15 12.43 -10.35 -14.33
CA THR A 15 11.89 -11.71 -14.15
C THR A 15 12.43 -12.65 -15.21
N ALA A 16 12.35 -12.26 -16.48
CA ALA A 16 12.91 -13.02 -17.59
C ALA A 16 14.43 -13.16 -17.46
N GLU A 17 15.14 -12.10 -17.08
CA GLU A 17 16.58 -12.13 -16.77
C GLU A 17 16.91 -13.17 -15.69
N CYS A 18 16.16 -13.18 -14.58
CA CYS A 18 16.37 -14.15 -13.51
C CYS A 18 16.14 -15.60 -13.97
N LEU A 19 15.10 -15.84 -14.78
CA LEU A 19 14.79 -17.16 -15.31
C LEU A 19 15.87 -17.65 -16.30
N ALA A 20 16.41 -16.77 -17.13
CA ALA A 20 17.52 -17.09 -18.03
C ALA A 20 18.79 -17.47 -17.25
N ARG A 21 19.16 -16.67 -16.24
CA ARG A 21 20.32 -16.97 -15.38
C ARG A 21 20.17 -18.30 -14.64
N ARG A 22 18.98 -18.59 -14.12
CA ARG A 22 18.69 -19.89 -13.45
C ARG A 22 18.86 -21.10 -14.37
N LYS A 23 18.68 -20.92 -15.67
CA LYS A 23 18.91 -21.96 -16.69
C LYS A 23 20.37 -22.04 -17.15
N GLY A 24 21.29 -21.31 -16.50
CA GLY A 24 22.73 -21.33 -16.82
C GLY A 24 23.11 -20.50 -18.05
N ARG A 25 22.21 -19.62 -18.52
CA ARG A 25 22.48 -18.74 -19.66
C ARG A 25 23.21 -17.49 -19.20
N GLU A 26 24.31 -17.15 -19.85
CA GLU A 26 24.91 -15.82 -19.74
C GLU A 26 23.98 -14.79 -20.37
N VAL A 27 23.63 -13.77 -19.60
CA VAL A 27 22.74 -12.69 -20.02
C VAL A 27 23.58 -11.45 -20.30
N GLY A 28 23.47 -10.91 -21.52
CA GLY A 28 24.15 -9.68 -21.92
C GLY A 28 23.56 -8.44 -21.24
N ASP A 29 24.34 -7.35 -21.20
CA ASP A 29 23.84 -6.07 -20.70
C ASP A 29 22.73 -5.53 -21.59
N GLY A 30 21.62 -5.10 -20.99
CA GLY A 30 20.44 -4.61 -21.71
C GLY A 30 19.68 -5.66 -22.54
N GLU A 31 19.99 -6.96 -22.42
CA GLU A 31 19.33 -7.99 -23.24
C GLU A 31 17.83 -8.14 -22.94
N PHE A 32 17.45 -7.89 -21.68
CA PHE A 32 16.06 -7.86 -21.22
C PHE A 32 15.53 -6.43 -21.08
N ALA A 33 16.15 -5.48 -21.78
CA ALA A 33 15.74 -4.09 -21.79
C ALA A 33 14.78 -3.83 -22.96
N GLU A 34 13.61 -3.31 -22.64
CA GLU A 34 12.57 -2.94 -23.62
C GLU A 34 12.33 -1.44 -23.56
N ALA A 35 12.12 -0.82 -24.72
CA ALA A 35 11.71 0.57 -24.77
C ALA A 35 10.21 0.66 -24.45
N GLU A 36 9.86 1.36 -23.39
CA GLU A 36 8.48 1.55 -22.96
C GLU A 36 8.09 3.02 -23.06
N SER A 37 6.93 3.27 -23.67
CA SER A 37 6.37 4.61 -23.79
C SER A 37 5.28 4.83 -22.74
N VAL A 38 5.45 5.86 -21.92
CA VAL A 38 4.47 6.21 -20.89
C VAL A 38 3.49 7.23 -21.45
N VAL A 39 2.23 6.83 -21.57
CA VAL A 39 1.12 7.73 -21.93
C VAL A 39 0.51 8.27 -20.64
N LEU A 40 0.59 9.59 -20.46
CA LEU A 40 -0.01 10.25 -19.30
C LEU A 40 -1.39 10.79 -19.65
N THR A 41 -2.42 10.19 -19.09
CA THR A 41 -3.79 10.66 -19.20
C THR A 41 -3.96 11.93 -18.34
N PRO A 42 -4.67 12.96 -18.83
CA PRO A 42 -4.96 14.14 -18.02
C PRO A 42 -5.80 13.78 -16.79
N LEU A 43 -5.75 14.62 -15.77
CA LEU A 43 -6.57 14.45 -14.56
C LEU A 43 -8.06 14.40 -14.95
N PRO A 44 -8.85 13.46 -14.40
CA PRO A 44 -10.27 13.33 -14.75
C PRO A 44 -11.06 14.63 -14.58
N ALA A 45 -10.75 15.40 -13.53
CA ALA A 45 -11.37 16.70 -13.27
C ALA A 45 -11.11 17.74 -14.39
N TRP A 46 -10.11 17.52 -15.24
CA TRP A 46 -9.69 18.42 -16.33
C TRP A 46 -9.95 17.82 -17.71
N ALA A 47 -10.65 16.67 -17.80
CA ALA A 47 -10.90 15.99 -19.06
C ALA A 47 -11.67 16.87 -20.09
N HIS A 48 -12.47 17.82 -19.61
CA HIS A 48 -13.20 18.78 -20.42
C HIS A 48 -12.35 19.95 -20.95
N LEU A 49 -11.13 20.12 -20.44
CA LEU A 49 -10.24 21.21 -20.82
C LEU A 49 -9.38 20.82 -22.02
N GLY A 50 -9.09 21.80 -22.88
CA GLY A 50 -8.13 21.61 -23.96
C GLY A 50 -6.70 21.38 -23.44
N PRO A 51 -5.84 20.65 -24.18
CA PRO A 51 -4.48 20.30 -23.74
C PRO A 51 -3.58 21.49 -23.39
N GLU A 52 -3.78 22.66 -24.01
CA GLU A 52 -3.02 23.88 -23.70
C GLU A 52 -3.44 24.47 -22.35
N VAL A 53 -4.75 24.52 -22.07
CA VAL A 53 -5.28 25.01 -20.79
C VAL A 53 -4.89 24.08 -19.64
N GLN A 54 -4.88 22.77 -19.88
CA GLN A 54 -4.40 21.79 -18.91
C GLN A 54 -2.92 22.02 -18.57
N ARG A 55 -2.08 22.30 -19.57
CA ARG A 55 -0.66 22.59 -19.39
C ARG A 55 -0.44 23.86 -18.58
N GLU A 56 -1.20 24.90 -18.86
CA GLU A 56 -1.09 26.16 -18.12
C GLU A 56 -1.45 25.99 -16.65
N ARG A 57 -2.58 25.34 -16.37
CA ARG A 57 -2.97 25.02 -14.98
C ARG A 57 -1.93 24.16 -14.26
N LEU A 58 -1.31 23.22 -14.96
CA LEU A 58 -0.24 22.41 -14.39
C LEU A 58 1.00 23.27 -14.05
N ARG A 59 1.36 24.26 -14.88
CA ARG A 59 2.45 25.20 -14.58
C ARG A 59 2.14 26.00 -13.32
N GLU A 60 0.94 26.57 -13.22
CA GLU A 60 0.49 27.32 -12.05
C GLU A 60 0.59 26.50 -10.76
N LEU A 61 0.12 25.24 -10.77
CA LEU A 61 0.22 24.36 -9.62
C LEU A 61 1.68 24.05 -9.23
N LEU A 62 2.55 23.85 -10.22
CA LEU A 62 3.95 23.59 -9.97
C LEU A 62 4.67 24.83 -9.40
N ASP A 63 4.31 26.02 -9.86
CA ASP A 63 4.84 27.28 -9.33
C ASP A 63 4.38 27.51 -7.89
N LEU A 64 3.12 27.25 -7.59
CA LEU A 64 2.60 27.28 -6.21
C LEU A 64 3.38 26.30 -5.32
N ALA A 65 3.51 25.04 -5.74
CA ALA A 65 4.23 24.02 -4.97
C ALA A 65 5.71 24.38 -4.75
N ARG A 66 6.36 25.00 -5.75
CA ARG A 66 7.74 25.52 -5.62
C ARG A 66 7.81 26.63 -4.57
N ALA A 67 6.90 27.61 -4.63
CA ALA A 67 6.86 28.72 -3.69
C ALA A 67 6.62 28.23 -2.25
N GLU A 68 5.69 27.30 -2.04
CA GLU A 68 5.43 26.69 -0.73
C GLU A 68 6.66 25.95 -0.20
N ALA A 69 7.31 25.14 -1.05
CA ALA A 69 8.52 24.42 -0.68
C ALA A 69 9.67 25.36 -0.30
N GLU A 70 9.82 26.50 -0.98
CA GLU A 70 10.79 27.54 -0.62
C GLU A 70 10.47 28.21 0.71
N SER A 71 9.19 28.55 0.96
CA SER A 71 8.76 29.11 2.24
C SER A 71 9.07 28.16 3.39
N LEU A 72 8.70 26.88 3.24
CA LEU A 72 8.95 25.85 4.25
C LEU A 72 10.45 25.66 4.51
N LYS A 73 11.29 25.73 3.46
CA LYS A 73 12.75 25.69 3.62
C LYS A 73 13.27 26.89 4.41
N LYS A 74 12.75 28.10 4.17
CA LYS A 74 13.14 29.33 4.90
C LYS A 74 12.75 29.23 6.38
N GLU A 75 11.53 28.79 6.67
CA GLU A 75 11.00 28.64 8.02
C GLU A 75 11.74 27.56 8.83
N THR A 76 11.83 26.35 8.26
CA THR A 76 12.40 25.19 8.97
C THR A 76 13.92 25.18 8.97
N ARG A 77 14.56 25.94 8.07
CA ARG A 77 16.00 25.89 7.75
C ARG A 77 16.52 24.49 7.41
N ARG A 78 15.63 23.54 7.12
CA ARG A 78 15.98 22.16 6.76
C ARG A 78 16.37 22.13 5.29
N LYS A 79 17.55 21.59 5.02
CA LYS A 79 18.01 21.32 3.65
C LYS A 79 17.61 19.89 3.25
N PRO A 80 17.23 19.66 1.99
CA PRO A 80 17.13 18.30 1.46
C PRO A 80 18.47 17.57 1.65
N LEU A 81 18.39 16.25 1.81
CA LEU A 81 19.56 15.41 2.08
C LEU A 81 20.63 15.51 0.95
N GLY A 82 20.19 15.67 -0.30
CA GLY A 82 21.06 15.77 -1.49
C GLY A 82 21.41 14.41 -2.10
N CYS A 83 21.77 14.39 -3.39
CA CYS A 83 21.98 13.15 -4.15
C CYS A 83 23.06 12.26 -3.54
N GLU A 84 24.22 12.84 -3.18
CA GLU A 84 25.35 12.07 -2.63
C GLU A 84 24.97 11.35 -1.32
N ALA A 85 24.27 12.07 -0.43
CA ALA A 85 23.86 11.49 0.84
C ALA A 85 22.70 10.50 0.70
N VAL A 86 21.83 10.63 -0.32
CA VAL A 86 20.84 9.61 -0.69
C VAL A 86 21.54 8.35 -1.18
N LEU A 87 22.51 8.47 -2.09
CA LEU A 87 23.26 7.32 -2.63
C LEU A 87 24.09 6.60 -1.55
N ARG A 88 24.53 7.33 -0.51
CA ARG A 88 25.22 6.75 0.64
C ARG A 88 24.29 5.92 1.55
N GLN A 89 22.97 6.08 1.45
CA GLN A 89 22.05 5.26 2.24
C GLN A 89 22.01 3.85 1.67
N ASP A 90 22.25 2.86 2.53
CA ASP A 90 21.98 1.46 2.19
C ASP A 90 20.47 1.20 2.38
N PRO A 91 19.71 0.92 1.31
CA PRO A 91 18.27 0.72 1.37
C PRO A 91 17.87 -0.55 2.13
N TYR A 92 18.79 -1.51 2.29
CA TYR A 92 18.55 -2.76 3.02
C TYR A 92 19.08 -2.72 4.46
N ARG A 93 19.65 -1.58 4.89
CA ARG A 93 20.18 -1.43 6.23
C ARG A 93 19.06 -1.56 7.25
N ALA A 94 19.19 -2.54 8.15
CA ALA A 94 18.28 -2.68 9.28
C ALA A 94 18.29 -1.41 10.14
N VAL A 95 17.11 -0.95 10.54
CA VAL A 95 16.96 0.24 11.39
C VAL A 95 17.62 -0.02 12.75
N VAL A 96 18.63 0.77 13.08
CA VAL A 96 19.29 0.71 14.39
C VAL A 96 18.29 1.14 15.46
N GLY A 97 17.99 0.28 16.42
CA GLY A 97 17.09 0.59 17.54
C GLY A 97 15.60 0.39 17.26
N SER A 98 15.23 -0.52 16.34
CA SER A 98 13.82 -0.93 16.21
C SER A 98 13.29 -1.45 17.56
N LYS A 99 12.07 -1.03 17.92
CA LYS A 99 11.45 -1.48 19.17
C LYS A 99 11.29 -3.00 19.12
N ARG A 100 11.92 -3.71 20.08
CA ARG A 100 11.84 -5.18 20.20
C ARG A 100 10.48 -5.67 20.71
N SER A 101 9.63 -4.77 21.19
CA SER A 101 8.29 -5.13 21.64
C SER A 101 7.39 -5.44 20.43
N PRO A 102 6.60 -6.52 20.48
CA PRO A 102 5.56 -6.77 19.49
C PRO A 102 4.62 -5.57 19.32
N ALA A 103 4.05 -5.42 18.12
CA ALA A 103 3.01 -4.44 17.88
C ALA A 103 1.85 -4.63 18.89
N PRO A 104 1.23 -3.54 19.38
CA PRO A 104 0.09 -3.66 20.27
C PRO A 104 -1.08 -4.33 19.53
N LEU A 105 -1.91 -5.10 20.26
CA LEU A 105 -3.11 -5.75 19.70
C LEU A 105 -4.04 -4.75 18.98
N VAL A 106 -4.13 -3.53 19.51
CA VAL A 106 -4.87 -2.42 18.90
C VAL A 106 -4.11 -1.11 19.15
N HIS A 107 -3.98 -0.30 18.11
CA HIS A 107 -3.55 1.09 18.25
C HIS A 107 -4.73 1.91 18.77
N ALA A 108 -4.57 2.53 19.93
CA ALA A 108 -5.64 3.31 20.57
C ALA A 108 -5.12 4.66 21.05
N ALA A 109 -5.99 5.67 21.01
CA ALA A 109 -5.67 7.04 21.42
C ALA A 109 -5.21 7.15 22.89
N SER A 110 -5.60 6.21 23.76
CA SER A 110 -5.13 6.17 25.15
C SER A 110 -5.03 4.74 25.70
N ARG A 111 -4.31 4.59 26.82
CA ARG A 111 -4.23 3.32 27.56
C ARG A 111 -5.61 2.82 28.01
N ARG A 112 -6.48 3.72 28.46
CA ARG A 112 -7.84 3.39 28.92
C ARG A 112 -8.67 2.74 27.80
N VAL A 113 -8.66 3.34 26.61
CA VAL A 113 -9.36 2.80 25.43
C VAL A 113 -8.78 1.44 25.03
N ARG A 114 -7.45 1.30 25.07
CA ARG A 114 -6.80 0.01 24.77
C ARG A 114 -7.23 -1.10 25.74
N LEU A 115 -7.33 -0.81 27.03
CA LEU A 115 -7.77 -1.78 28.04
C LEU A 115 -9.25 -2.14 27.87
N ALA A 116 -10.10 -1.14 27.61
CA ALA A 116 -11.52 -1.36 27.32
C ALA A 116 -11.72 -2.25 26.08
N TYR A 117 -10.97 -1.99 25.00
CA TYR A 117 -11.00 -2.83 23.80
C TYR A 117 -10.55 -4.27 24.11
N ARG A 118 -9.47 -4.46 24.88
CA ARG A 118 -8.99 -5.81 25.23
C ARG A 118 -10.05 -6.61 25.99
N GLU A 119 -10.80 -5.98 26.89
CA GLU A 119 -11.85 -6.65 27.63
C GLU A 119 -13.06 -6.96 26.73
N ALA A 120 -13.51 -6.00 25.92
CA ALA A 120 -14.58 -6.24 24.95
C ALA A 120 -14.22 -7.36 23.96
N TYR A 121 -12.99 -7.37 23.45
CA TYR A 121 -12.48 -8.40 22.55
C TYR A 121 -12.42 -9.78 23.24
N ARG A 122 -12.04 -9.82 24.53
CA ARG A 122 -12.05 -11.07 25.33
C ARG A 122 -13.47 -11.62 25.47
N LEU A 123 -14.45 -10.77 25.81
CA LEU A 123 -15.85 -11.17 25.96
C LEU A 123 -16.45 -11.63 24.62
N PHE A 124 -16.20 -10.88 23.55
CA PHE A 124 -16.61 -11.24 22.19
C PHE A 124 -16.04 -12.60 21.77
N THR A 125 -14.73 -12.80 21.96
CA THR A 125 -14.05 -14.06 21.59
C THR A 125 -14.60 -15.25 22.39
N LEU A 126 -14.92 -15.04 23.67
CA LEU A 126 -15.55 -16.07 24.51
C LEU A 126 -16.94 -16.43 24.01
N ALA A 127 -17.78 -15.43 23.69
CA ALA A 127 -19.12 -15.65 23.15
C ALA A 127 -19.07 -16.38 21.79
N TYR A 128 -18.17 -15.95 20.90
CA TYR A 128 -17.94 -16.59 19.62
C TYR A 128 -17.53 -18.06 19.77
N ARG A 129 -16.56 -18.35 20.65
CA ARG A 129 -16.09 -19.72 20.87
C ARG A 129 -17.18 -20.62 21.40
N ARG A 130 -17.99 -20.15 22.36
CA ARG A 130 -19.15 -20.88 22.88
C ARG A 130 -20.17 -21.20 21.78
N ALA A 131 -20.49 -20.22 20.93
CA ALA A 131 -21.37 -20.44 19.79
C ALA A 131 -20.77 -21.45 18.80
N ALA A 132 -19.48 -21.34 18.49
CA ALA A 132 -18.80 -22.30 17.62
C ALA A 132 -18.77 -23.72 18.20
N ASP A 133 -18.61 -23.88 19.52
CA ASP A 133 -18.68 -25.18 20.20
C ASP A 133 -20.10 -25.79 20.11
N GLN A 134 -21.13 -24.98 20.32
CA GLN A 134 -22.53 -25.40 20.17
C GLN A 134 -22.84 -25.85 18.74
N LEU A 135 -22.37 -25.08 17.75
CA LEU A 135 -22.54 -25.43 16.34
C LEU A 135 -21.81 -26.74 16.00
N ARG A 136 -20.58 -26.92 16.50
CA ARG A 136 -19.83 -28.18 16.34
C ARG A 136 -20.52 -29.38 16.99
N ALA A 137 -21.24 -29.15 18.09
CA ALA A 137 -22.04 -30.18 18.76
C ALA A 137 -23.34 -30.52 18.00
N GLY A 138 -23.62 -29.87 16.85
CA GLY A 138 -24.76 -30.17 16.00
C GLY A 138 -26.01 -29.33 16.27
N LEU A 139 -25.92 -28.29 17.11
CA LEU A 139 -27.02 -27.34 17.29
C LEU A 139 -27.15 -26.47 16.03
N THR A 140 -28.33 -26.47 15.41
CA THR A 140 -28.59 -25.78 14.14
C THR A 140 -29.00 -24.31 14.31
N SER A 141 -29.50 -23.92 15.49
CA SER A 141 -29.93 -22.55 15.79
C SER A 141 -29.04 -21.91 16.85
N VAL A 142 -27.79 -21.64 16.48
CA VAL A 142 -26.83 -20.97 17.36
C VAL A 142 -26.67 -19.51 16.97
N ALA A 143 -26.95 -18.61 17.91
CA ALA A 143 -26.74 -17.18 17.72
C ALA A 143 -25.25 -16.84 17.97
N PHE A 144 -24.63 -16.24 16.96
CA PHE A 144 -23.28 -15.72 17.05
C PHE A 144 -23.29 -14.24 17.49
N PRO A 145 -22.22 -13.74 18.14
CA PRO A 145 -22.16 -12.34 18.54
C PRO A 145 -22.22 -11.40 17.32
N GLU A 146 -22.76 -10.19 17.52
CA GLU A 146 -22.92 -9.19 16.48
C GLU A 146 -21.58 -8.83 15.81
N GLY A 147 -21.61 -8.61 14.49
CA GLY A 147 -20.42 -8.21 13.72
C GLY A 147 -19.44 -9.34 13.42
N CYS A 148 -19.83 -10.60 13.60
CA CYS A 148 -19.02 -11.77 13.23
C CYS A 148 -19.71 -12.65 12.18
N PHE A 149 -18.90 -13.41 11.45
CA PHE A 149 -19.38 -14.45 10.55
C PHE A 149 -19.24 -15.82 11.23
N PRO A 150 -20.28 -16.68 11.17
CA PRO A 150 -20.17 -18.04 11.68
C PRO A 150 -19.08 -18.81 10.93
N PRO A 151 -18.44 -19.80 11.55
CA PRO A 151 -17.46 -20.63 10.86
C PRO A 151 -18.16 -21.39 9.71
N PRO A 152 -17.42 -21.74 8.63
CA PRO A 152 -18.00 -22.48 7.51
C PRO A 152 -18.64 -23.78 8.02
N GLY A 153 -19.94 -23.91 7.81
CA GLY A 153 -20.70 -25.10 8.16
C GLY A 153 -20.42 -26.26 7.20
N PRO A 154 -20.89 -27.49 7.52
CA PRO A 154 -20.85 -28.60 6.57
C PRO A 154 -21.60 -28.22 5.29
N PHE A 155 -21.05 -28.59 4.13
CA PHE A 155 -21.68 -28.37 2.84
C PHE A 155 -23.04 -29.08 2.79
N LEU A 156 -24.13 -28.31 2.75
CA LEU A 156 -25.48 -28.82 2.54
C LEU A 156 -25.75 -28.79 1.03
N ARG A 157 -25.93 -29.96 0.40
CA ARG A 157 -26.40 -30.00 -1.00
C ARG A 157 -27.77 -29.32 -1.06
N PRO A 158 -28.02 -28.43 -2.03
CA PRO A 158 -29.35 -27.88 -2.22
C PRO A 158 -30.32 -29.02 -2.53
N VAL A 159 -31.46 -29.05 -1.83
CA VAL A 159 -32.58 -29.92 -2.18
C VAL A 159 -33.16 -29.35 -3.47
N VAL A 160 -33.02 -30.08 -4.57
CA VAL A 160 -33.64 -29.72 -5.85
C VAL A 160 -35.15 -29.86 -5.64
N ALA A 161 -35.88 -28.77 -5.87
CA ALA A 161 -37.34 -28.71 -5.82
C ALA A 161 -37.98 -29.43 -7.01
#